data_AF-A0A3P8MYR0-F1
#
_entry.id   AF-A0A3P8MYR0-F1
#
_cell.length_a   1.000
_cell.length_b   1.000
_cell.length_c   1.000
_cell.angle_alpha   90.00
_cell.angle_beta   90.00
_cell.angle_gamma   90.00
#
_symmetry.space_group_name_H-M   'P 1'
#
loop_
_entity.id
_entity.type
_entity.pdbx_description
1 polymer ?
#
loop_
_entity_poly.entity_id
_entity_poly.type
_entity_poly.pdbx_seq_one_letter_code
_entity_poly.pdbx_strand_id
1 'polypeptide(L)'
;YRASLDEYLDIGMISIGAHTIILPACCFLSQDYPIEKLKPDNYGKITKLFMSAARLLNDTQSYQKEQIDGKMNMVLLHLDENPNAKIDGSVAYVKGILEEKTKEFLEIVLMDDGPEEMPKSCKHFHLSCMKVFHMFFNSTNLFDSEEELLNDIKKAIYIPPDLDSQMSDLYIPPPPEKEEILQISARWDVNTTQHFLHGIGKESAV
;
A
#
# COMPACT_ATOMS: atom_id res chain seq x y z
N TYR A 1 8.32 7.71 -33.08
CA TYR A 1 8.46 6.36 -32.48
C TYR A 1 7.40 6.25 -31.40
N ARG A 2 6.72 5.10 -31.32
CA ARG A 2 5.66 4.80 -30.35
C ARG A 2 6.05 3.49 -29.68
N ALA A 3 6.27 3.54 -28.38
CA ALA A 3 6.57 2.36 -27.59
C ALA A 3 5.29 1.53 -27.38
N SER A 4 5.43 0.21 -27.25
CA SER A 4 4.35 -0.62 -26.69
C SER A 4 4.16 -0.32 -25.19
N LEU A 5 3.04 -0.76 -24.61
CA LEU A 5 2.80 -0.66 -23.16
C LEU A 5 3.91 -1.33 -22.34
N ASP A 6 4.36 -2.51 -22.75
CA ASP A 6 5.45 -3.23 -22.06
C ASP A 6 6.78 -2.49 -22.16
N GLU A 7 7.13 -2.03 -23.37
CA GLU A 7 8.38 -1.29 -23.62
C GLU A 7 8.39 0.05 -22.85
N TYR A 8 7.25 0.73 -22.81
CA TYR A 8 7.09 1.93 -22.00
C TYR A 8 7.32 1.63 -20.52
N LEU A 9 6.73 0.57 -19.98
CA LEU A 9 6.86 0.26 -18.56
C LEU A 9 8.28 -0.17 -18.19
N ASP A 10 8.96 -0.93 -19.05
CA ASP A 10 10.36 -1.33 -18.85
C ASP A 10 11.30 -0.12 -18.76
N ILE A 11 11.10 0.89 -19.61
CA ILE A 11 11.86 2.16 -19.56
C ILE A 11 11.38 3.03 -18.39
N GLY A 12 10.06 3.07 -18.16
CA GLY A 12 9.38 3.86 -17.14
C GLY A 12 9.79 3.49 -15.72
N MET A 13 9.97 2.20 -15.44
CA MET A 13 10.45 1.71 -14.15
C MET A 13 11.90 2.13 -13.88
N ILE A 14 12.74 2.32 -14.89
CA ILE A 14 14.10 2.82 -14.69
C ILE A 14 14.08 4.34 -14.52
N SER A 15 13.33 5.05 -15.37
CA SER A 15 13.29 6.52 -15.42
C SER A 15 12.60 7.20 -14.22
N ILE A 16 11.74 6.50 -13.47
CA ILE A 16 11.25 6.99 -12.16
C ILE A 16 12.39 7.20 -11.16
N GLY A 17 13.57 6.58 -11.38
CA GLY A 17 14.79 6.85 -10.61
C GLY A 17 14.78 6.32 -9.18
N ALA A 18 13.73 5.63 -8.74
CA ALA A 18 13.58 5.18 -7.35
C ALA A 18 14.68 4.21 -6.89
N HIS A 19 15.25 3.42 -7.81
CA HIS A 19 16.40 2.55 -7.51
C HIS A 19 17.64 3.30 -7.03
N THR A 20 17.86 4.52 -7.53
CA THR A 20 19.04 5.34 -7.20
C THR A 20 19.06 5.79 -5.74
N ILE A 21 17.89 5.81 -5.10
CA ILE A 21 17.73 6.14 -3.69
C ILE A 21 17.81 4.85 -2.86
N ILE A 22 17.07 3.83 -3.28
CA ILE A 22 16.82 2.68 -2.43
C ILE A 22 17.99 1.70 -2.34
N LEU A 23 18.66 1.44 -3.47
CA LEU A 23 19.70 0.42 -3.53
C LEU A 23 20.98 0.85 -2.78
N PRO A 24 21.45 2.10 -2.87
CA PRO A 24 22.55 2.57 -2.03
C PRO A 24 22.20 2.53 -0.54
N ALA A 25 20.97 2.87 -0.16
CA ALA A 25 20.53 2.78 1.22
C ALA A 25 20.54 1.33 1.74
N CYS A 26 20.21 0.34 0.90
CA CYS A 26 20.34 -1.07 1.24
C CYS A 26 21.78 -1.48 1.59
N CYS A 27 22.80 -0.93 0.92
CA CYS A 27 24.20 -1.17 1.27
C CYS A 27 24.58 -0.64 2.66
N PHE A 28 23.90 0.40 3.15
CA PHE A 28 24.08 0.91 4.52
C PHE A 28 23.31 0.09 5.56
N LEU A 29 22.17 -0.49 5.18
CA LEU A 29 21.31 -1.30 6.06
C LEU A 29 21.79 -2.75 6.23
N SER A 30 22.58 -3.25 5.28
CA SER A 30 23.13 -4.60 5.32
C SER A 30 24.50 -4.61 4.66
N GLN A 31 25.53 -4.90 5.47
CA GLN A 31 26.94 -4.94 5.01
C GLN A 31 27.18 -6.02 3.94
N ASP A 32 26.37 -7.07 3.93
CA ASP A 32 26.46 -8.18 2.98
C ASP A 32 25.57 -7.97 1.74
N TYR A 33 25.02 -6.76 1.51
CA TYR A 33 24.17 -6.52 0.36
C TYR A 33 24.97 -6.65 -0.96
N PRO A 34 24.58 -7.55 -1.87
CA PRO A 34 25.35 -7.85 -3.07
C PRO A 34 25.43 -6.66 -4.04
N ILE A 35 26.65 -6.18 -4.31
CA ILE A 35 26.93 -5.00 -5.16
C ILE A 35 26.45 -5.22 -6.60
N GLU A 36 26.44 -6.46 -7.08
CA GLU A 36 25.92 -6.81 -8.39
C GLU A 36 24.44 -6.47 -8.55
N LYS A 37 23.64 -6.49 -7.46
CA LYS A 37 22.23 -6.07 -7.46
C LYS A 37 22.06 -4.56 -7.62
N LEU A 38 23.14 -3.77 -7.66
CA LEU A 38 23.10 -2.34 -7.98
C LEU A 38 23.06 -2.08 -9.50
N LYS A 39 23.32 -3.09 -10.34
CA LYS A 39 23.29 -2.97 -11.79
C LYS A 39 21.87 -3.19 -12.33
N PRO A 40 21.39 -2.37 -13.29
CA PRO A 40 20.05 -2.52 -13.87
C PRO A 40 19.70 -3.94 -14.31
N ASP A 41 20.62 -4.64 -14.97
CA ASP A 41 20.41 -6.01 -15.48
C ASP A 41 20.18 -7.04 -14.35
N ASN A 42 20.62 -6.72 -13.13
CA ASN A 42 20.63 -7.61 -11.98
C ASN A 42 19.65 -7.20 -10.87
N TYR A 43 18.79 -6.20 -11.10
CA TYR A 43 17.81 -5.80 -10.10
C TYR A 43 16.95 -6.97 -9.64
N GLY A 44 16.82 -7.10 -8.32
CA GLY A 44 15.96 -8.09 -7.68
C GLY A 44 14.50 -7.89 -8.05
N LYS A 45 13.69 -8.95 -7.91
CA LYS A 45 12.27 -8.91 -8.29
C LYS A 45 11.53 -7.86 -7.48
N ILE A 46 11.81 -7.78 -6.16
CA ILE A 46 11.25 -6.76 -5.27
C ILE A 46 11.52 -5.33 -5.75
N THR A 47 12.74 -5.03 -6.22
CA THR A 47 13.12 -3.69 -6.70
C THR A 47 12.41 -3.35 -8.02
N LYS A 48 12.33 -4.30 -8.96
CA LYS A 48 11.61 -4.11 -10.23
C LYS A 48 10.11 -3.88 -10.01
N LEU A 49 9.48 -4.65 -9.12
CA LEU A 49 8.09 -4.48 -8.74
C LEU A 49 7.84 -3.10 -8.11
N PHE A 50 8.68 -2.69 -7.16
CA PHE A 50 8.59 -1.37 -6.54
C PHE A 50 8.69 -0.24 -7.56
N MET A 51 9.69 -0.26 -8.43
CA MET A 51 9.87 0.76 -9.46
C MET A 51 8.71 0.83 -10.45
N SER A 52 8.21 -0.34 -10.88
CA SER A 52 7.05 -0.41 -11.77
C SER A 52 5.80 0.17 -11.10
N ALA A 53 5.53 -0.20 -9.84
CA ALA A 53 4.42 0.35 -9.09
C ALA A 53 4.55 1.87 -8.90
N ALA A 54 5.74 2.36 -8.56
CA ALA A 54 6.03 3.80 -8.44
C ALA A 54 5.76 4.56 -9.75
N ARG A 55 6.13 3.98 -10.89
CA ARG A 55 5.85 4.53 -12.22
C ARG A 55 4.34 4.58 -12.50
N LEU A 56 3.62 3.49 -12.27
CA LEU A 56 2.17 3.43 -12.50
C LEU A 56 1.39 4.37 -11.57
N LEU A 57 1.80 4.48 -10.30
CA LEU A 57 1.25 5.46 -9.36
C LEU A 57 1.38 6.88 -9.91
N ASN A 58 2.59 7.26 -10.36
CA ASN A 58 2.82 8.56 -10.96
C ASN A 58 1.91 8.76 -12.18
N ASP A 59 1.93 7.84 -13.15
CA ASP A 59 1.17 7.97 -14.40
C ASP A 59 -0.34 8.13 -14.16
N THR A 60 -0.92 7.36 -13.22
CA THR A 60 -2.35 7.48 -12.89
C THR A 60 -2.73 8.82 -12.27
N GLN A 61 -1.78 9.49 -11.63
CA GLN A 61 -2.00 10.76 -10.96
C GLN A 61 -1.62 11.98 -11.82
N SER A 62 -0.59 11.87 -12.67
CA SER A 62 -0.03 12.98 -13.46
C SER A 62 -0.56 13.08 -14.89
N TYR A 63 -1.29 12.08 -15.41
CA TYR A 63 -1.62 12.00 -16.84
C TYR A 63 -2.28 13.26 -17.42
N GLN A 64 -3.14 13.96 -16.66
CA GLN A 64 -3.82 15.16 -17.15
C GLN A 64 -2.82 16.29 -17.42
N LYS A 65 -1.88 16.49 -16.48
CA LYS A 65 -0.82 17.49 -16.58
C LYS A 65 0.14 17.14 -17.72
N GLU A 66 0.53 15.88 -17.81
CA GLU A 66 1.42 15.39 -18.86
C GLU A 66 0.79 15.50 -20.25
N GLN A 67 -0.51 15.24 -20.37
CA GLN A 67 -1.25 15.45 -21.61
C GLN A 67 -1.20 16.91 -22.08
N ILE A 68 -1.36 17.87 -21.16
CA ILE A 68 -1.27 19.31 -21.46
C ILE A 68 0.16 19.67 -21.92
N ASP A 69 1.17 19.08 -21.28
CA ASP A 69 2.58 19.24 -21.66
C ASP A 69 2.95 18.53 -22.98
N GLY A 70 2.04 17.78 -23.59
CA GLY A 70 2.30 16.96 -24.78
C GLY A 70 3.19 15.74 -24.49
N LYS A 71 3.29 15.33 -23.22
CA LYS A 71 4.02 14.14 -22.78
C LYS A 71 3.09 12.94 -22.74
N MET A 72 3.63 11.81 -23.16
CA MET A 72 2.92 10.54 -23.20
C MET A 72 3.26 9.72 -21.95
N ASN A 73 2.26 9.05 -21.36
CA ASN A 73 2.42 8.15 -20.23
C ASN A 73 1.59 6.86 -20.40
N MET A 74 1.63 5.92 -19.45
CA MET A 74 0.94 4.63 -19.60
C MET A 74 -0.58 4.76 -19.81
N VAL A 75 -1.24 5.69 -19.12
CA VAL A 75 -2.69 5.93 -19.25
C VAL A 75 -3.01 6.43 -20.65
N LEU A 76 -2.23 7.40 -21.14
CA LEU A 76 -2.43 8.02 -22.44
C LEU A 76 -2.07 7.05 -23.59
N LEU A 77 -1.03 6.22 -23.41
CA LEU A 77 -0.68 5.17 -24.38
C LEU A 77 -1.80 4.16 -24.52
N HIS A 78 -2.34 3.66 -23.41
CA HIS A 78 -3.44 2.70 -23.44
C HIS A 78 -4.69 3.30 -24.11
N LEU A 79 -5.02 4.57 -23.82
CA LEU A 79 -6.12 5.27 -24.46
C LEU A 79 -5.92 5.38 -25.98
N ASP A 80 -4.71 5.69 -26.43
CA ASP A 80 -4.36 5.81 -27.84
C ASP A 80 -4.31 4.45 -28.56
N GLU A 81 -4.05 3.34 -27.86
CA GLU A 81 -4.11 1.98 -28.42
C GLU A 81 -5.54 1.43 -28.49
N ASN A 82 -6.46 2.02 -27.73
CA ASN A 82 -7.84 1.58 -27.61
C ASN A 82 -8.81 2.73 -27.92
N PRO A 83 -9.07 3.05 -29.20
CA PRO A 83 -9.87 4.22 -29.60
C PRO A 83 -11.31 4.25 -29.05
N ASN A 84 -11.83 3.10 -28.64
CA ASN A 84 -13.16 2.96 -28.04
C ASN A 84 -13.15 3.10 -26.51
N ALA A 85 -11.97 3.12 -25.88
CA ALA A 85 -11.84 3.26 -24.44
C ALA A 85 -12.11 4.71 -24.03
N LYS A 86 -12.69 4.88 -22.83
CA LYS A 86 -12.76 6.16 -22.15
C LYS A 86 -11.51 6.35 -21.29
N ILE A 87 -11.18 7.59 -20.96
CA ILE A 87 -10.05 7.90 -20.08
C ILE A 87 -10.15 7.14 -18.75
N ASP A 88 -11.33 7.09 -18.12
CA ASP A 88 -11.56 6.35 -16.88
C ASP A 88 -11.27 4.85 -17.02
N GLY A 89 -11.58 4.27 -18.18
CA GLY A 89 -11.26 2.87 -18.48
C GLY A 89 -9.76 2.63 -18.60
N SER A 90 -9.02 3.57 -19.18
CA SER A 90 -7.56 3.49 -19.26
C SER A 90 -6.89 3.70 -17.90
N VAL A 91 -7.42 4.61 -17.07
CA VAL A 91 -6.98 4.76 -15.67
C VAL A 91 -7.23 3.47 -14.88
N ALA A 92 -8.41 2.88 -15.02
CA ALA A 92 -8.75 1.61 -14.35
C ALA A 92 -7.85 0.46 -14.80
N TYR A 93 -7.52 0.38 -16.10
CA TYR A 93 -6.57 -0.60 -16.63
C TYR A 93 -5.20 -0.48 -15.96
N VAL A 94 -4.63 0.73 -15.92
CA VAL A 94 -3.31 0.97 -15.30
C VAL A 94 -3.35 0.69 -13.79
N LYS A 95 -4.45 1.03 -13.11
CA LYS A 95 -4.66 0.68 -11.69
C LYS A 95 -4.72 -0.83 -11.45
N GLY A 96 -5.31 -1.60 -12.36
CA GLY A 96 -5.30 -3.07 -12.27
C GLY A 96 -3.88 -3.66 -12.31
N ILE A 97 -3.03 -3.16 -13.20
CA ILE A 97 -1.61 -3.56 -13.25
C ILE A 97 -0.89 -3.17 -11.96
N LEU A 98 -1.15 -1.96 -11.46
CA LEU A 98 -0.57 -1.49 -10.20
C LEU A 98 -0.97 -2.39 -9.03
N GLU A 99 -2.25 -2.78 -8.93
CA GLU A 99 -2.75 -3.67 -7.88
C GLU A 99 -2.06 -5.04 -7.91
N GLU A 100 -1.93 -5.64 -9.10
CA GLU A 100 -1.23 -6.92 -9.28
C GLU A 100 0.23 -6.84 -8.84
N LYS A 101 0.97 -5.82 -9.31
CA LYS A 101 2.38 -5.63 -8.94
C LYS A 101 2.56 -5.33 -7.46
N THR A 102 1.65 -4.56 -6.87
CA THR A 102 1.66 -4.24 -5.43
C THR A 102 1.41 -5.50 -4.61
N LYS A 103 0.49 -6.36 -5.05
CA LYS A 103 0.24 -7.65 -4.41
C LYS A 103 1.48 -8.54 -4.43
N GLU A 104 2.07 -8.76 -5.61
CA GLU A 104 3.32 -9.55 -5.73
C GLU A 104 4.45 -8.97 -4.87
N PHE A 105 4.56 -7.64 -4.81
CA PHE A 105 5.56 -6.97 -3.98
C PHE A 105 5.34 -7.28 -2.49
N LEU A 106 4.10 -7.18 -2.02
CA LEU A 106 3.75 -7.45 -0.62
C LEU A 106 3.97 -8.91 -0.26
N GLU A 107 3.68 -9.86 -1.15
CA GLU A 107 3.96 -11.28 -0.95
C GLU A 107 5.45 -11.51 -0.66
N ILE A 108 6.36 -10.91 -1.46
CA ILE A 108 7.80 -11.04 -1.26
C ILE A 108 8.28 -10.39 0.05
N VAL A 109 7.71 -9.25 0.42
CA VAL A 109 8.08 -8.52 1.64
C VAL A 109 7.62 -9.24 2.90
N LEU A 110 6.44 -9.86 2.87
CA LEU A 110 5.81 -10.48 4.04
C LEU A 110 6.20 -11.95 4.24
N MET A 111 6.70 -12.63 3.20
CA MET A 111 7.21 -14.01 3.30
C MET A 111 8.68 -14.03 3.70
N ASP A 112 8.97 -14.56 4.89
CA ASP A 112 10.33 -14.69 5.43
C ASP A 112 11.14 -15.79 4.71
N ASP A 113 10.48 -16.80 4.14
CA ASP A 113 11.06 -17.98 3.47
C ASP A 113 10.90 -17.95 1.93
N GLY A 114 10.60 -16.78 1.37
CA GLY A 114 10.45 -16.61 -0.07
C GLY A 114 11.78 -16.72 -0.84
N PRO A 115 11.73 -16.95 -2.17
CA PRO A 115 12.92 -17.14 -3.01
C PRO A 115 13.77 -15.86 -3.20
N GLU A 116 13.33 -14.71 -2.71
CA GLU A 116 14.08 -13.45 -2.78
C GLU A 116 15.08 -13.37 -1.62
N GLU A 117 16.37 -13.47 -1.95
CA GLU A 117 17.53 -13.47 -1.04
C GLU A 117 17.86 -12.11 -0.40
N MET A 118 17.00 -11.10 -0.60
CA MET A 118 17.23 -9.76 -0.04
C MET A 118 17.15 -9.75 1.50
N PRO A 119 18.08 -9.09 2.21
CA PRO A 119 18.02 -8.94 3.66
C PRO A 119 16.70 -8.33 4.14
N LYS A 120 16.19 -8.80 5.29
CA LYS A 120 14.90 -8.36 5.86
C LYS A 120 14.83 -6.84 6.10
N SER A 121 15.91 -6.24 6.58
CA SER A 121 16.01 -4.77 6.74
C SER A 121 15.82 -4.04 5.41
N CYS A 122 16.41 -4.55 4.33
CA CYS A 122 16.27 -4.02 2.98
C CYS A 122 14.84 -4.21 2.44
N LYS A 123 14.20 -5.37 2.66
CA LYS A 123 12.79 -5.61 2.30
C LYS A 123 11.84 -4.64 3.00
N HIS A 124 12.02 -4.43 4.31
CA HIS A 124 11.22 -3.46 5.06
C HIS A 124 11.47 -2.02 4.60
N PHE A 125 12.71 -1.68 4.25
CA PHE A 125 13.01 -0.37 3.67
C PHE A 125 12.29 -0.15 2.32
N HIS A 126 12.27 -1.16 1.44
CA HIS A 126 11.44 -1.14 0.23
C HIS A 126 9.96 -0.92 0.54
N LEU A 127 9.41 -1.59 1.55
CA LEU A 127 8.02 -1.37 1.96
C LEU A 127 7.78 0.08 2.43
N SER A 128 8.69 0.65 3.21
CA SER A 128 8.60 2.04 3.65
C SER A 128 8.63 3.01 2.47
N CYS A 129 9.53 2.81 1.50
CA CYS A 129 9.57 3.61 0.28
C CYS A 129 8.29 3.45 -0.55
N MET A 130 7.78 2.24 -0.70
CA MET A 130 6.50 1.99 -1.40
C MET A 130 5.37 2.81 -0.77
N LYS A 131 5.25 2.80 0.56
CA LYS A 131 4.25 3.61 1.29
C LYS A 131 4.40 5.10 1.01
N VAL A 132 5.62 5.61 0.96
CA VAL A 132 5.90 7.02 0.63
C VAL A 132 5.46 7.36 -0.80
N PHE A 133 5.72 6.49 -1.78
CA PHE A 133 5.24 6.68 -3.15
C PHE A 133 3.71 6.64 -3.24
N HIS A 134 3.07 5.71 -2.54
CA HIS A 134 1.61 5.72 -2.42
C HIS A 134 1.11 7.02 -1.82
N MET A 135 1.70 7.50 -0.72
CA MET A 135 1.33 8.78 -0.10
C MET A 135 1.46 9.95 -1.08
N PHE A 136 2.58 10.08 -1.81
CA PHE A 136 2.77 11.17 -2.77
C PHE A 136 1.78 11.18 -3.93
N PHE A 137 1.29 10.02 -4.34
CA PHE A 137 0.39 9.87 -5.47
C PHE A 137 -1.03 9.43 -5.05
N ASN A 138 -1.41 9.61 -3.78
CA ASN A 138 -2.74 9.23 -3.29
C ASN A 138 -3.72 10.40 -3.39
N SER A 139 -4.74 10.26 -4.23
CA SER A 139 -5.90 11.16 -4.43
C SER A 139 -5.58 12.55 -5.01
N THR A 140 -4.60 13.26 -4.48
CA THR A 140 -3.98 14.47 -5.03
C THR A 140 -2.48 14.19 -5.13
N ASN A 141 -1.86 14.63 -6.23
CA ASN A 141 -0.41 14.61 -6.30
C ASN A 141 0.08 15.60 -5.23
N LEU A 142 0.72 15.13 -4.17
CA LEU A 142 1.19 16.02 -3.09
C LEU A 142 2.21 17.05 -3.59
N PHE A 143 2.87 16.78 -4.73
CA PHE A 143 3.74 17.77 -5.39
C PHE A 143 2.97 18.95 -6.00
N ASP A 144 1.68 18.80 -6.24
CA ASP A 144 0.82 19.86 -6.79
C ASP A 144 0.06 20.64 -5.67
N SER A 145 0.23 20.27 -4.39
CA SER A 145 -0.41 20.92 -3.23
C SER A 145 0.61 21.27 -2.12
N GLU A 146 1.15 22.49 -2.17
CA GLU A 146 2.15 22.97 -1.20
C GLU A 146 1.65 22.91 0.26
N GLU A 147 0.36 23.22 0.48
CA GLU A 147 -0.23 23.27 1.81
C GLU A 147 -0.37 21.88 2.45
N GLU A 148 -0.77 20.87 1.68
CA GLU A 148 -0.94 19.50 2.18
C GLU A 148 0.41 18.90 2.59
N LEU A 149 1.42 19.00 1.72
CA LEU A 149 2.75 18.50 2.01
C LEU A 149 3.39 19.22 3.20
N LEU A 150 3.23 20.55 3.30
CA LEU A 150 3.73 21.34 4.41
C LEU A 150 3.07 20.93 5.74
N ASN A 151 1.78 20.63 5.73
CA ASN A 151 1.06 20.15 6.90
C ASN A 151 1.57 18.79 7.38
N ASP A 152 1.82 17.86 6.46
CA ASP A 152 2.37 16.54 6.78
C ASP A 152 3.80 16.65 7.35
N ILE A 153 4.64 17.51 6.77
CA ILE A 153 5.98 17.81 7.29
C ILE A 153 5.90 18.40 8.71
N LYS A 154 4.99 19.36 8.94
CA LYS A 154 4.78 19.96 10.26
C LYS A 154 4.43 18.89 11.29
N LYS A 155 3.48 18.01 10.98
CA LYS A 155 3.05 16.92 11.87
C LYS A 155 4.16 15.90 12.14
N ALA A 156 4.99 15.60 11.14
CA ALA A 156 6.01 14.57 11.27
C ALA A 156 7.28 15.05 12.01
N ILE A 157 7.67 16.33 11.87
CA ILE A 157 8.97 16.83 12.33
C ILE A 157 8.85 17.91 13.41
N TYR A 158 7.86 18.79 13.32
CA TYR A 158 7.82 20.02 14.12
C TYR A 158 6.77 20.02 15.24
N ILE A 159 5.64 19.35 15.05
CA ILE A 159 4.55 19.29 16.02
C ILE A 159 4.76 18.04 16.88
N PRO A 160 5.07 18.18 18.19
CA PRO A 160 5.15 17.02 19.07
C PRO A 160 3.75 16.40 19.26
N PRO A 161 3.66 15.08 19.47
CA PRO A 161 2.39 14.46 19.82
C PRO A 161 1.87 15.00 21.15
N ASP A 162 0.57 15.28 21.22
CA ASP A 162 -0.10 15.62 22.48
C ASP A 162 -0.26 14.34 23.31
N LEU A 163 0.60 14.19 24.32
CA LEU A 163 0.65 13.01 25.18
C LEU A 163 -0.51 13.00 26.20
N ASP A 164 -1.06 14.16 26.55
CA ASP A 164 -2.11 14.28 27.57
C ASP A 164 -3.48 13.89 27.01
N SER A 165 -3.73 14.16 25.72
CA SER A 165 -4.94 13.75 25.01
C SER A 165 -5.01 12.24 24.72
N GLN A 166 -3.88 11.52 24.61
CA GLN A 166 -3.89 10.10 24.23
C GLN A 166 -3.98 9.14 25.42
N MET A 167 -3.61 9.60 26.63
CA MET A 167 -3.76 8.79 27.84
C MET A 167 -5.23 8.60 28.25
N SER A 168 -6.14 9.51 27.88
CA SER A 168 -7.57 9.35 28.14
C SER A 168 -8.23 8.29 27.25
N ASP A 169 -7.73 8.10 26.02
CA ASP A 169 -8.31 7.16 25.04
C ASP A 169 -7.73 5.74 25.17
N LEU A 170 -6.61 5.58 25.88
CA LEU A 170 -5.98 4.30 26.20
C LEU A 170 -6.45 3.71 27.54
N TYR A 171 -7.51 4.25 28.16
CA TYR A 171 -8.10 3.64 29.35
C TYR A 171 -8.72 2.28 29.00
N ILE A 172 -7.94 1.23 29.22
CA ILE A 172 -8.46 -0.14 29.32
C ILE A 172 -9.09 -0.22 30.72
N PRO A 173 -10.42 -0.34 30.83
CA PRO A 173 -11.06 -0.48 32.13
C PRO A 173 -10.45 -1.69 32.85
N PRO A 174 -10.23 -1.61 34.18
CA PRO A 174 -9.75 -2.75 34.93
C PRO A 174 -10.70 -3.93 34.69
N PRO A 175 -10.18 -5.18 34.65
CA PRO A 175 -11.02 -6.35 34.49
C PRO A 175 -12.12 -6.35 35.57
N PRO A 176 -13.36 -6.71 35.21
CA PRO A 176 -14.50 -6.62 36.11
C PRO A 176 -14.27 -7.42 37.40
N GLU A 177 -14.78 -6.90 38.51
CA GLU A 177 -14.64 -7.56 39.82
C GLU A 177 -15.35 -8.93 39.81
N LYS A 178 -14.92 -9.85 40.68
CA LYS A 178 -15.42 -11.23 40.69
C LYS A 178 -16.95 -11.33 40.81
N GLU A 179 -17.58 -10.39 41.52
CA GLU A 179 -19.05 -10.29 41.59
C GLU A 179 -19.69 -9.99 40.22
N GLU A 180 -19.09 -9.13 39.39
CA GLU A 180 -19.59 -8.82 38.05
C GLU A 180 -19.43 -10.01 37.09
N ILE A 181 -18.33 -10.76 37.20
CA ILE A 181 -18.12 -11.97 36.40
C ILE A 181 -19.19 -13.03 36.73
N LEU A 182 -19.53 -13.19 38.01
CA LEU A 182 -20.61 -14.09 38.47
C LEU A 182 -21.99 -13.63 38.01
N GLN A 183 -22.25 -12.32 37.99
CA GLN A 183 -23.49 -11.75 37.45
C GLN A 183 -23.60 -11.97 35.95
N ILE A 184 -22.51 -11.78 35.20
CA ILE A 184 -22.46 -12.00 33.76
C ILE A 184 -22.66 -13.48 33.44
N SER A 185 -21.97 -14.40 34.12
CA SER A 185 -22.14 -15.85 33.90
C SER A 185 -23.58 -16.29 34.21
N ALA A 186 -24.17 -15.81 35.30
CA ALA A 186 -25.55 -16.10 35.65
C ALA A 186 -26.54 -15.58 34.58
N ARG A 187 -26.24 -14.43 33.95
CA ARG A 187 -27.07 -13.84 32.89
C ARG A 187 -27.02 -14.65 31.57
N TRP A 188 -25.86 -15.23 31.25
CA TRP A 188 -25.71 -16.14 30.10
C TRP A 188 -26.44 -17.46 30.32
N ASP A 189 -26.38 -18.05 31.52
CA ASP A 189 -27.05 -19.31 31.85
C ASP A 189 -28.59 -19.19 31.80
N VAL A 190 -29.13 -18.06 32.29
CA VAL A 190 -30.59 -17.80 32.25
C VAL A 190 -31.10 -17.65 30.82
N ASN A 191 -30.39 -16.90 29.96
CA ASN A 191 -30.80 -16.69 28.57
C ASN A 191 -30.69 -17.96 27.71
N THR A 192 -29.67 -18.79 27.95
CA THR A 192 -29.49 -20.06 27.23
C THR A 192 -30.60 -21.05 27.57
N THR A 193 -31.05 -21.09 28.82
CA THR A 193 -32.13 -21.98 29.27
C THR A 193 -33.49 -21.58 28.70
N GLN A 194 -33.76 -20.26 28.54
CA GLN A 194 -35.01 -19.78 27.93
C GLN A 194 -35.09 -20.04 26.42
N HIS A 195 -33.98 -19.92 25.68
CA HIS A 195 -33.96 -20.18 24.23
C HIS A 195 -34.14 -21.67 23.90
N PHE A 196 -33.64 -22.58 24.74
CA PHE A 196 -33.79 -24.03 24.52
C PHE A 196 -35.25 -24.51 24.74
N LEU A 197 -35.98 -23.92 25.68
CA LEU A 197 -37.37 -24.29 25.97
C LEU A 197 -38.38 -23.71 24.96
N HIS A 198 -38.07 -22.59 24.30
CA HIS A 198 -38.94 -21.99 23.28
C HIS A 198 -38.83 -22.64 21.90
N GLY A 199 -37.78 -23.43 21.64
CA GLY A 199 -37.51 -24.08 20.35
C GLY A 199 -38.13 -25.48 20.15
N ILE A 200 -38.70 -26.11 21.19
CA ILE A 200 -39.21 -27.50 21.12
C ILE A 200 -40.76 -27.54 21.03
N GLY A 201 -41.44 -26.39 20.99
CA GLY A 201 -42.90 -26.32 21.19
C GLY A 201 -43.78 -25.95 20.00
N LYS A 202 -43.28 -25.89 18.74
CA LYS A 202 -44.11 -25.51 17.58
C LYS A 202 -43.69 -26.18 16.27
N GLU A 203 -43.94 -27.48 16.16
CA GLU A 203 -44.15 -28.14 14.86
C GLU A 203 -44.96 -29.43 15.06
N SER A 204 -46.26 -29.27 15.29
CA SER A 204 -47.30 -30.31 15.17
C SER A 204 -48.67 -29.67 15.41
N ALA A 205 -49.32 -29.17 14.35
CA ALA A 205 -50.78 -29.17 14.18
C ALA A 205 -51.18 -28.48 12.87
N VAL A 206 -51.79 -29.31 11.99
CA VAL A 206 -52.58 -29.02 10.78
C VAL A 206 -51.81 -28.68 9.51
#